data_AF-W7QKC0-F1
#
_entry.id   AF-W7QKC0-F1
#
_cell.length_a   1.000
_cell.length_b   1.000
_cell.length_c   1.000
_cell.angle_alpha   90.00
_cell.angle_beta   90.00
_cell.angle_gamma   90.00
#
_symmetry.space_group_name_H-M   'P 1'
#
loop_
_entity.id
_entity.type
_entity.pdbx_description
1 polymer ?
#
loop_
_entity_poly.entity_id
_entity_poly.type
_entity_poly.pdbx_seq_one_letter_code
_entity_poly.pdbx_strand_id
1 'polypeptide(L)'
;MATVIFLARQGTDKASLREEVEARFGYDLSRRLDEIRPGYRFDVSCQGSVPESIIAFLEADSVEAAIRNAISLGGDADTQACMAGAMAEAYHGGLPKALRSETLARLPGDLRRVVETFTARFLLG
;
A
#
# COMPACT_ATOMS: atom_id res chain seq x y z
N MET A 1 -8.88 -1.10 1.28
CA MET A 1 -7.87 -0.05 0.98
C MET A 1 -8.28 1.36 1.44
N ALA A 2 -9.43 1.92 1.02
CA ALA A 2 -9.78 3.31 1.33
C ALA A 2 -9.80 3.64 2.84
N THR A 3 -10.38 2.77 3.66
CA THR A 3 -10.38 2.90 5.13
C THR A 3 -8.97 2.95 5.71
N VAL A 4 -8.06 2.11 5.21
CA VAL A 4 -6.66 2.07 5.66
C VAL A 4 -5.96 3.40 5.37
N ILE A 5 -6.08 3.90 4.14
CA ILE A 5 -5.47 5.19 3.74
C ILE A 5 -6.03 6.35 4.57
N PHE A 6 -7.35 6.35 4.81
CA PHE A 6 -8.00 7.38 5.59
C PHE A 6 -7.51 7.41 7.04
N LEU A 7 -7.49 6.26 7.72
CA LEU A 7 -7.03 6.13 9.09
C LEU A 7 -5.51 6.37 9.21
N ALA A 8 -4.72 5.90 8.25
CA ALA A 8 -3.28 6.16 8.20
C ALA A 8 -2.98 7.68 8.16
N ARG A 9 -3.76 8.45 7.39
CA ARG A 9 -3.65 9.91 7.35
C ARG A 9 -4.10 10.61 8.64
N GLN A 10 -4.86 9.94 9.49
CA GLN A 10 -5.22 10.45 10.82
C GLN A 10 -4.17 10.13 11.89
N GLY A 11 -3.09 9.42 11.53
CA GLY A 11 -2.05 9.02 12.47
C GLY A 11 -2.41 7.81 13.32
N THR A 12 -3.45 7.04 12.93
CA THR A 12 -3.79 5.77 13.59
C THR A 12 -2.63 4.78 13.44
N ASP A 13 -2.21 4.15 14.53
CA ASP A 13 -1.16 3.15 14.50
C ASP A 13 -1.60 1.84 13.80
N LYS A 14 -0.62 1.01 13.46
CA LYS A 14 -0.85 -0.21 12.69
C LYS A 14 -1.68 -1.27 13.42
N ALA A 15 -1.64 -1.32 14.75
CA ALA A 15 -2.42 -2.28 15.51
C ALA A 15 -3.90 -1.90 15.45
N SER A 16 -4.23 -0.64 15.73
CA SER A 16 -5.61 -0.15 15.62
C SER A 16 -6.15 -0.17 14.18
N LEU A 17 -5.29 0.11 13.19
CA LEU A 17 -5.63 -0.07 11.77
C LEU A 17 -6.03 -1.51 11.44
N ARG A 18 -5.27 -2.48 11.95
CA ARG A 18 -5.57 -3.90 11.77
C ARG A 18 -6.95 -4.22 12.36
N GLU A 19 -7.14 -3.92 13.64
CA GLU A 19 -8.39 -4.24 14.35
C GLU A 19 -9.63 -3.65 13.66
N GLU A 20 -9.58 -2.37 13.26
CA GLU A 20 -10.70 -1.71 12.57
C GLU A 20 -11.01 -2.36 11.22
N VAL A 21 -9.98 -2.76 10.47
CA VAL A 21 -10.18 -3.39 9.15
C VAL A 21 -10.70 -4.82 9.30
N GLU A 22 -10.17 -5.60 10.24
CA GLU A 22 -10.66 -6.95 10.54
C GLU A 22 -12.13 -6.90 10.99
N ALA A 23 -12.46 -6.00 11.93
CA ALA A 23 -13.83 -5.85 12.44
C ALA A 23 -14.82 -5.43 11.36
N ARG A 24 -14.40 -4.54 10.45
CA ARG A 24 -15.29 -3.95 9.44
C ARG A 24 -15.47 -4.80 8.20
N PHE A 25 -14.44 -5.54 7.79
CA PHE A 25 -14.43 -6.26 6.51
C PHE A 25 -14.29 -7.78 6.66
N GLY A 26 -14.03 -8.29 7.86
CA GLY A 26 -13.88 -9.72 8.12
C GLY A 26 -12.62 -10.33 7.51
N TYR A 27 -11.60 -9.51 7.22
CA TYR A 27 -10.31 -10.02 6.75
C TYR A 27 -9.54 -10.67 7.90
N ASP A 28 -8.74 -11.69 7.58
CA ASP A 28 -7.72 -12.22 8.47
C ASP A 28 -6.38 -11.55 8.14
N LEU A 29 -5.98 -10.58 8.98
CA LEU A 29 -4.74 -9.81 8.89
C LEU A 29 -3.75 -10.23 10.00
N SER A 30 -4.02 -11.33 10.68
CA SER A 30 -3.13 -11.95 11.68
C SER A 30 -2.04 -12.81 11.05
N ARG A 31 -2.27 -13.26 9.81
CA ARG A 31 -1.32 -14.01 8.98
C ARG A 31 -0.04 -13.23 8.74
N ARG A 32 1.08 -13.95 8.60
CA ARG A 32 2.38 -13.36 8.30
C ARG A 32 2.79 -13.54 6.85
N LEU A 33 3.54 -12.59 6.29
CA LEU A 33 4.07 -12.68 4.93
C LEU A 33 4.85 -13.98 4.69
N ASP A 34 5.64 -14.40 5.67
CA ASP A 34 6.43 -15.64 5.59
C ASP A 34 5.56 -16.90 5.50
N GLU A 35 4.33 -16.86 6.01
CA GLU A 35 3.36 -17.96 5.92
C GLU A 35 2.61 -17.94 4.59
N ILE A 36 2.42 -16.75 4.01
CA ILE A 36 1.71 -16.54 2.74
C ILE A 36 2.61 -16.92 1.55
N ARG A 37 3.89 -16.51 1.56
CA ARG A 37 4.84 -16.69 0.45
C ARG A 37 4.90 -18.11 -0.13
N PRO A 38 4.97 -19.20 0.66
CA PRO A 38 5.10 -20.55 0.11
C PRO A 38 3.85 -21.04 -0.62
N GLY A 39 2.66 -20.52 -0.27
CA GLY A 39 1.37 -20.99 -0.77
C GLY A 39 0.69 -20.04 -1.76
N TYR A 40 1.14 -18.79 -1.86
CA TYR A 40 0.48 -17.80 -2.69
C TYR A 40 0.65 -18.12 -4.17
N ARG A 41 -0.48 -18.32 -4.84
CA ARG A 41 -0.59 -18.45 -6.29
C ARG A 41 -1.42 -17.27 -6.79
N PHE A 42 -1.00 -16.69 -7.90
CA PHE A 42 -1.66 -15.56 -8.59
C PHE A 42 -3.20 -15.60 -8.42
N ASP A 43 -3.73 -14.67 -7.62
CA ASP A 43 -5.16 -14.53 -7.34
C ASP A 43 -5.62 -13.11 -7.71
N VAL A 44 -6.34 -13.01 -8.83
CA VAL A 44 -6.89 -11.76 -9.38
C VAL A 44 -8.12 -11.27 -8.63
N SER A 45 -8.62 -12.03 -7.65
CA SER A 45 -9.76 -11.61 -6.87
C SER A 45 -9.36 -10.51 -5.90
N CYS A 46 -10.27 -9.56 -5.69
CA CYS A 46 -10.11 -8.55 -4.65
C CYS A 46 -9.88 -9.18 -3.26
N GLN A 47 -10.44 -10.37 -3.01
CA GLN A 47 -10.29 -11.09 -1.74
C GLN A 47 -8.90 -11.70 -1.55
N GLY A 48 -8.19 -12.04 -2.63
CA GLY A 48 -6.83 -12.57 -2.57
C GLY A 48 -5.73 -11.53 -2.78
N SER A 49 -6.08 -10.29 -3.11
CA SER A 49 -5.10 -9.20 -3.33
C SER A 49 -5.15 -8.11 -2.24
N VAL A 50 -6.35 -7.76 -1.74
CA VAL A 50 -6.49 -6.66 -0.76
C VAL A 50 -5.90 -7.03 0.62
N PRO A 51 -6.25 -8.17 1.25
CA PRO A 51 -5.69 -8.54 2.55
C PRO A 51 -4.16 -8.67 2.52
N GLU A 52 -3.62 -9.26 1.47
CA GLU A 52 -2.18 -9.49 1.26
C GLU A 52 -1.42 -8.17 1.11
N SER A 53 -2.00 -7.21 0.38
CA SER A 53 -1.46 -5.84 0.29
C SER A 53 -1.47 -5.13 1.64
N ILE A 54 -2.51 -5.34 2.44
CA ILE A 54 -2.62 -4.76 3.78
C ILE A 54 -1.58 -5.39 4.71
N ILE A 55 -1.40 -6.71 4.69
CA ILE A 55 -0.39 -7.42 5.48
C ILE A 55 1.02 -6.96 5.09
N ALA A 56 1.30 -6.83 3.78
CA ALA A 56 2.57 -6.31 3.28
C ALA A 56 2.88 -4.90 3.82
N PHE A 57 1.87 -4.03 3.86
CA PHE A 57 1.97 -2.72 4.50
C PHE A 57 2.16 -2.82 6.03
N LEU A 58 1.38 -3.65 6.73
CA LEU A 58 1.42 -3.77 8.19
C LEU A 58 2.79 -4.25 8.68
N GLU A 59 3.46 -5.15 7.97
CA GLU A 59 4.80 -5.65 8.33
C GLU A 59 5.96 -4.74 7.90
N ALA A 60 5.71 -3.71 7.08
CA ALA A 60 6.78 -2.84 6.57
C ALA A 60 7.13 -1.67 7.49
N ASP A 61 8.40 -1.28 7.59
CA ASP A 61 8.83 -0.09 8.33
C ASP A 61 8.96 1.18 7.46
N SER A 62 8.76 1.02 6.15
CA SER A 62 8.96 2.06 5.15
C SER A 62 8.12 1.78 3.90
N VAL A 63 7.91 2.81 3.07
CA VAL A 63 7.19 2.67 1.79
C VAL A 63 7.90 1.68 0.86
N GLU A 64 9.23 1.73 0.81
CA GLU A 64 10.01 0.79 0.01
C GLU A 64 9.87 -0.65 0.51
N ALA A 65 9.93 -0.86 1.84
CA ALA A 65 9.71 -2.20 2.42
C ALA A 65 8.31 -2.72 2.09
N ALA A 66 7.26 -1.89 2.15
CA ALA A 66 5.90 -2.30 1.81
C ALA A 66 5.77 -2.76 0.35
N ILE A 67 6.36 -2.00 -0.57
CA ILE A 67 6.41 -2.35 -2.00
C ILE A 67 7.16 -3.67 -2.22
N ARG A 68 8.34 -3.82 -1.60
CA ARG A 68 9.16 -5.04 -1.72
C ARG A 68 8.46 -6.26 -1.12
N ASN A 69 7.78 -6.08 0.01
CA ASN A 69 6.99 -7.12 0.65
C ASN A 69 5.86 -7.61 -0.26
N ALA A 70 5.09 -6.70 -0.85
CA ALA A 70 4.04 -7.06 -1.80
C ALA A 70 4.61 -7.80 -3.02
N ILE A 71 5.67 -7.28 -3.64
CA ILE A 71 6.34 -7.93 -4.79
C ILE A 71 6.82 -9.34 -4.43
N SER A 72 7.33 -9.54 -3.21
CA SER A 72 7.84 -10.84 -2.76
C SER A 72 6.79 -11.94 -2.67
N LEU A 73 5.50 -11.58 -2.60
CA LEU A 73 4.41 -12.56 -2.63
C LEU A 73 4.22 -13.15 -4.04
N GLY A 74 4.71 -12.47 -5.08
CA GLY A 74 4.45 -12.85 -6.47
C GLY A 74 2.97 -12.66 -6.82
N GLY A 75 2.49 -13.38 -7.83
CA GLY A 75 1.10 -13.23 -8.25
C GLY A 75 0.82 -11.85 -8.89
N ASP A 76 -0.24 -11.18 -8.46
CA ASP A 76 -0.68 -9.84 -8.93
C ASP A 76 0.16 -8.74 -8.25
N ALA A 77 1.47 -8.90 -8.37
CA ALA A 77 2.46 -8.13 -7.62
C ALA A 77 2.39 -6.63 -7.93
N ASP A 78 2.05 -6.24 -9.16
CA ASP A 78 1.87 -4.85 -9.54
C ASP A 78 0.67 -4.21 -8.85
N THR A 79 -0.48 -4.89 -8.83
CA THR A 79 -1.67 -4.41 -8.10
C THR A 79 -1.42 -4.37 -6.60
N GLN A 80 -0.81 -5.42 -6.04
CA GLN A 80 -0.51 -5.49 -4.62
C GLN A 80 0.50 -4.43 -4.18
N ALA A 81 1.58 -4.23 -4.93
CA ALA A 81 2.59 -3.24 -4.63
C ALA A 81 2.05 -1.80 -4.75
N CYS A 82 1.17 -1.56 -5.73
CA CYS A 82 0.48 -0.29 -5.86
C CYS A 82 -0.37 0.02 -4.60
N MET A 83 -1.18 -0.94 -4.15
CA MET A 83 -2.01 -0.79 -2.94
C MET A 83 -1.16 -0.63 -1.68
N ALA A 84 -0.19 -1.53 -1.45
CA ALA A 84 0.69 -1.50 -0.28
C ALA A 84 1.50 -0.20 -0.21
N GLY A 85 2.04 0.25 -1.36
CA GLY A 85 2.75 1.51 -1.49
C GLY A 85 1.87 2.72 -1.15
N ALA A 86 0.64 2.78 -1.65
CA ALA A 86 -0.29 3.88 -1.35
C ALA A 86 -0.69 3.95 0.14
N MET A 87 -0.89 2.79 0.77
CA MET A 87 -1.17 2.70 2.22
C MET A 87 0.05 3.13 3.05
N ALA A 88 1.25 2.69 2.66
CA ALA A 88 2.49 3.07 3.33
C ALA A 88 2.82 4.55 3.14
N GLU A 89 2.66 5.11 1.94
CA GLU A 89 2.86 6.54 1.67
C GLU A 89 1.95 7.39 2.58
N ALA A 90 0.69 7.01 2.70
CA ALA A 90 -0.27 7.68 3.57
C ALA A 90 0.12 7.62 5.05
N TYR A 91 0.66 6.48 5.50
CA TYR A 91 1.08 6.26 6.88
C TYR A 91 2.39 6.98 7.23
N HIS A 92 3.38 6.96 6.34
CA HIS A 92 4.69 7.56 6.56
C HIS A 92 4.74 9.06 6.22
N GLY A 93 3.63 9.63 5.76
CA GLY A 93 3.54 11.06 5.42
C GLY A 93 4.25 11.44 4.11
N GLY A 94 4.48 10.47 3.22
CA GLY A 94 5.04 10.72 1.90
C GLY A 94 5.92 9.61 1.35
N LEU A 95 6.28 9.76 0.07
CA LEU A 95 7.14 8.84 -0.67
C LEU A 95 8.61 9.28 -0.58
N PRO A 96 9.58 8.34 -0.45
CA PRO A 96 11.00 8.66 -0.56
C PRO A 96 11.33 9.43 -1.85
N LYS A 97 12.15 10.47 -1.75
CA LYS A 97 12.46 11.38 -2.86
C LYS A 97 12.95 10.65 -4.12
N ALA A 98 13.80 9.65 -3.96
CA ALA A 98 14.32 8.86 -5.07
C ALA A 98 13.20 8.11 -5.83
N LEU A 99 12.32 7.43 -5.10
CA LEU A 99 11.16 6.75 -5.68
C LEU A 99 10.21 7.75 -6.35
N ARG A 100 9.98 8.91 -5.73
CA ARG A 100 9.14 9.97 -6.29
C ARG A 100 9.69 10.50 -7.61
N SER A 101 10.99 10.83 -7.64
CA SER A 101 11.65 11.35 -8.84
C SER A 101 11.63 10.34 -9.99
N GLU A 102 11.92 9.07 -9.71
CA GLU A 102 11.92 8.02 -10.72
C GLU A 102 10.50 7.76 -11.28
N THR A 103 9.49 7.70 -10.40
CA THR A 103 8.09 7.54 -10.82
C THR A 103 7.64 8.70 -11.70
N LEU A 104 7.90 9.94 -11.31
CA LEU A 104 7.52 11.12 -12.10
C LEU A 104 8.26 11.20 -13.43
N ALA A 105 9.51 10.73 -13.51
CA ALA A 105 10.28 10.70 -14.76
C ALA A 105 9.73 9.70 -15.78
N ARG A 106 9.08 8.63 -15.32
CA ARG A 106 8.48 7.59 -16.16
C ARG A 106 7.05 7.88 -16.59
N LEU A 107 6.37 8.82 -15.93
CA LEU A 107 5.00 9.18 -16.27
C LEU A 107 4.94 9.99 -17.57
N PRO A 108 4.00 9.64 -18.48
CA PRO A 108 3.61 10.51 -19.58
C PRO A 108 3.27 11.93 -19.08
N GLY A 109 3.57 12.95 -19.89
CA GLY A 109 3.50 14.35 -19.47
C GLY A 109 2.10 14.85 -19.07
N ASP A 110 1.04 14.24 -19.59
CA ASP A 110 -0.34 14.48 -19.17
C ASP A 110 -0.63 13.88 -17.79
N LEU A 111 -0.29 12.61 -17.54
CA LEU A 111 -0.46 11.96 -16.24
C LEU A 111 0.39 12.62 -15.15
N ARG A 112 1.63 12.99 -15.48
CA ARG A 112 2.51 13.73 -14.59
C ARG A 112 1.88 15.04 -14.13
N ARG A 113 1.31 15.83 -15.06
CA ARG A 113 0.63 17.08 -14.72
C ARG A 113 -0.57 16.87 -13.80
N VAL A 114 -1.35 15.80 -14.01
CA VAL A 114 -2.47 15.45 -13.13
C VAL A 114 -1.98 15.16 -11.71
N VAL A 115 -0.94 14.32 -11.58
CA VAL A 115 -0.36 13.97 -10.27
C VAL A 115 0.22 15.20 -9.55
N GLU A 116 0.98 16.04 -10.26
CA GLU A 116 1.57 17.26 -9.70
C GLU A 116 0.48 18.24 -9.24
N THR A 117 -0.55 18.47 -10.06
CA THR A 117 -1.67 19.37 -9.73
C THR A 117 -2.47 18.86 -8.53
N PHE A 118 -2.76 17.55 -8.50
CA PHE A 118 -3.47 16.94 -7.38
C PHE A 118 -2.67 17.04 -6.08
N THR A 119 -1.38 16.70 -6.12
CA THR A 119 -0.51 16.77 -4.93
C THR A 119 -0.41 18.19 -4.39
N ALA A 120 -0.19 19.18 -5.27
CA ALA A 120 -0.09 20.58 -4.87
C ALA A 120 -1.37 21.10 -4.19
N ARG A 121 -2.54 20.59 -4.61
CA ARG A 121 -3.83 21.01 -4.05
C ARG A 121 -4.21 20.31 -2.75
N PHE A 122 -3.84 19.04 -2.59
CA PHE A 122 -4.41 18.18 -1.53
C PHE A 122 -3.40 17.55 -0.58
N LEU A 123 -2.09 17.62 -0.86
CA LEU A 123 -1.06 16.92 -0.08
C LEU A 123 0.09 17.82 0.41
N LEU A 124 0.20 19.06 -0.07
CA LEU A 124 1.24 20.03 0.32
C LEU A 124 0.70 21.18 1.20
N GLY A 125 -0.28 20.90 2.06
CA GLY A 125 -0.88 21.85 3.00
C GLY A 125 -0.58 21.48 4.45
#